data_AF-A0A1N6FC84-F1
#
_entry.id   AF-A0A1N6FC84-F1
#
_cell.length_a   1.000
_cell.length_b   1.000
_cell.length_c   1.000
_cell.angle_alpha   90.00
_cell.angle_beta   90.00
_cell.angle_gamma   90.00
#
_symmetry.space_group_name_H-M   'P 1'
#
loop_
_entity.id
_entity.type
_entity.pdbx_description
1 polymer ?
#
loop_
_entity_poly.entity_id
_entity_poly.type
_entity_poly.pdbx_seq_one_letter_code
_entity_poly.pdbx_strand_id
1 'polypeptide(L)' 'MEQKEWLLQELERLRQTSRDYKQKALLIAVKDLIDEQAERIRQMEGELDGTLWSPRNWNE' A
#
# COMPACT_ATOMS: atom_id res chain seq x y z
N MET A 1 -3.37 -3.82 -8.19
CA MET A 1 -3.69 -2.43 -8.59
C MET A 1 -5.19 -2.14 -8.44
N GLU A 2 -6.08 -2.92 -9.06
CA GLU A 2 -7.54 -2.74 -8.98
C GLU A 2 -8.10 -2.67 -7.54
N GLN A 3 -7.67 -3.59 -6.68
CA GLN A 3 -8.12 -3.62 -5.28
C GLN A 3 -7.66 -2.40 -4.46
N LYS A 4 -6.44 -1.91 -4.71
CA LYS A 4 -5.92 -0.70 -4.05
C LYS A 4 -6.75 0.52 -4.47
N GLU A 5 -6.96 0.67 -5.78
CA GLU A 5 -7.69 1.80 -6.35
C GLU A 5 -9.14 1.84 -5.81
N TRP A 6 -9.82 0.69 -5.79
CA TRP A 6 -11.14 0.56 -5.21
C TRP A 6 -11.17 0.96 -3.73
N LEU A 7 -10.19 0.49 -2.94
CA LEU A 7 -10.10 0.79 -1.52
C LEU A 7 -9.87 2.29 -1.26
N LEU A 8 -9.00 2.92 -2.05
CA LEU A 8 -8.74 4.36 -1.97
C LEU A 8 -9.98 5.19 -2.30
N GLN A 9 -10.76 4.79 -3.30
CA GLN A 9 -12.01 5.45 -3.65
C GLN A 9 -13.06 5.31 -2.54
N GLU A 10 -13.15 4.14 -1.92
CA GLU A 10 -14.10 3.90 -0.83
C GLU A 10 -13.75 4.70 0.43
N LEU A 11 -12.47 4.82 0.76
CA LEU A 11 -11.99 5.66 1.86
C LEU A 11 -12.31 7.14 1.63
N GLU A 12 -12.13 7.61 0.39
CA GLU A 12 -12.48 8.98 0.02
C GLU A 12 -14.00 9.22 0.11
N ARG A 13 -14.81 8.26 -0.34
CA ARG A 13 -16.28 8.32 -0.20
C ARG A 13 -16.69 8.41 1.27
N LEU A 14 -16.11 7.58 2.15
CA LEU A 14 -16.39 7.60 3.59
C LEU A 14 -15.94 8.92 4.25
N ARG A 15 -14.81 9.48 3.80
CA ARG A 15 -14.29 10.75 4.31
C ARG A 15 -15.20 11.92 3.95
N GLN A 16 -15.77 11.91 2.74
CA GLN A 16 -16.70 12.93 2.27
C GLN A 16 -18.05 12.86 2.99
N THR A 17 -18.52 11.66 3.34
CA THR A 17 -19.79 11.48 4.06
C THR A 17 -19.68 11.69 5.58
N SER A 18 -18.48 11.51 6.15
CA SER A 18 -18.27 11.74 7.58
C SER A 18 -18.41 13.22 7.96
N ARG A 19 -19.03 13.47 9.13
CA ARG A 19 -19.10 14.81 9.76
C ARG A 19 -18.16 14.95 10.96
N ASP A 20 -17.57 13.85 11.41
CA ASP A 20 -16.67 13.81 12.56
C ASP A 20 -15.22 14.05 12.09
N TYR A 21 -14.57 15.06 12.66
CA TYR A 21 -13.18 15.39 12.38
C TYR A 21 -12.22 14.23 12.66
N LYS A 22 -12.41 13.51 13.77
CA LYS A 22 -11.55 12.38 14.15
C LYS A 22 -11.67 11.23 13.15
N GLN A 23 -12.89 10.97 12.66
CA GLN A 23 -13.11 9.97 11.63
C GLN A 23 -12.44 10.37 10.31
N LYS A 24 -12.53 11.63 9.90
CA LYS A 24 -11.82 12.12 8.71
C LYS A 24 -10.31 11.97 8.84
N ALA A 25 -9.74 12.33 10.00
CA ALA A 25 -8.32 12.19 10.26
C ALA A 25 -7.88 10.72 10.20
N LEU A 26 -8.66 9.81 10.79
CA LEU A 26 -8.40 8.37 10.71
C LEU A 26 -8.41 7.88 9.26
N LEU A 27 -9.40 8.26 8.46
CA LEU A 27 -9.51 7.85 7.05
C LEU A 27 -8.35 8.36 6.20
N ILE A 28 -7.84 9.56 6.47
CA ILE A 28 -6.62 10.09 5.83
C ILE A 28 -5.41 9.23 6.20
N ALA A 29 -5.22 8.96 7.50
CA ALA A 29 -4.09 8.14 7.95
C ALA A 29 -4.13 6.72 7.38
N VAL A 30 -5.32 6.13 7.22
CA VAL A 30 -5.49 4.81 6.59
C VAL A 30 -5.09 4.86 5.12
N LYS A 31 -5.47 5.92 4.39
CA LYS A 31 -5.04 6.12 3.00
C LYS A 31 -3.52 6.18 2.89
N ASP A 32 -2.87 6.99 3.73
CA ASP A 32 -1.41 7.12 3.74
C ASP A 32 -0.72 5.78 4.02
N LEU A 33 -1.26 5.01 4.98
CA LEU A 33 -0.75 3.67 5.30
C LEU A 33 -0.86 2.70 4.12
N ILE A 34 -1.98 2.70 3.40
CA ILE A 34 -2.18 1.84 2.23
C ILE A 34 -1.18 2.17 1.12
N ASP A 35 -0.93 3.46 0.89
CA ASP A 35 0.07 3.90 -0.09
C ASP A 35 1.48 3.43 0.29
N GLU A 36 1.84 3.53 1.57
CA GLU A 36 3.11 3.03 2.07
C GLU A 36 3.23 1.49 1.94
N GLN A 37 2.18 0.73 2.29
CA GLN A 37 2.22 -0.72 2.15
C GLN A 37 2.37 -1.15 0.69
N ALA A 38 1.72 -0.44 -0.24
CA ALA A 38 1.89 -0.72 -1.67
C ALA A 38 3.33 -0.49 -2.13
N GLU A 39 4.00 0.55 -1.63
CA GLU A 39 5.40 0.80 -1.92
C GLU A 39 6.31 -0.29 -1.35
N ARG A 40 6.09 -0.70 -0.09
CA ARG A 40 6.86 -1.79 0.54
C ARG A 40 6.73 -3.10 -0.21
N ILE A 41 5.53 -3.44 -0.69
CA ILE A 41 5.32 -4.64 -1.51
C ILE A 41 6.16 -4.57 -2.79
N ARG A 42 6.12 -3.45 -3.51
CA ARG A 42 6.94 -3.28 -4.74
C ARG A 42 8.44 -3.41 -4.46
N GLN A 43 8.91 -2.85 -3.34
CA GLN A 43 10.31 -2.96 -2.95
C GLN A 43 10.70 -4.41 -2.63
N MET A 44 9.87 -5.13 -1.86
CA MET A 44 10.10 -6.54 -1.56
C MET A 44 10.06 -7.43 -2.81
N GLU A 45 9.16 -7.16 -3.76
CA GLU A 45 9.12 -7.84 -5.05
C GLU A 45 10.44 -7.62 -5.81
N GLY A 46 10.94 -6.38 -5.85
CA GLY A 46 12.23 -6.07 -6.48
C GLY A 46 13.43 -6.70 -5.78
N GLU A 47 13.45 -6.75 -4.45
CA GLU A 47 14.49 -7.43 -3.67
C GLU A 47 14.47 -8.94 -3.89
N LEU A 48 13.27 -9.55 -3.93
CA LEU A 48 13.08 -10.96 -4.21
C LEU A 48 13.59 -11.30 -5.61
N ASP A 49 13.20 -10.51 -6.62
CA ASP A 49 13.68 -10.68 -7.99
C ASP A 49 15.21 -10.55 -8.05
N GLY A 50 15.79 -9.50 -7.46
CA GLY A 50 17.24 -9.30 -7.43
C GLY A 50 17.98 -10.46 -6.77
N THR A 51 17.40 -11.03 -5.71
CA THR A 51 17.96 -12.20 -5.01
C THR A 51 17.85 -13.46 -5.86
N LEU A 52 16.70 -13.71 -6.48
CA LEU A 52 16.46 -14.86 -7.36
C LEU A 52 17.33 -14.83 -8.61
N TRP A 53 17.63 -13.65 -9.15
CA TRP A 53 18.47 -13.48 -10.34
C TRP A 53 19.96 -13.26 -10.01
N SER A 54 20.37 -13.42 -8.75
CA SER A 54 21.79 -13.31 -8.33
C SER A 54 22.49 -14.68 -8.40
N PRO A 55 23.38 -14.93 -9.38
CA PRO A 55 24.04 -16.23 -9.52
C PRO A 55 24.97 -16.58 -8.35
N ARG A 56 25.34 -15.60 -7.51
CA ARG A 56 26.09 -15.83 -6.27
C ARG A 56 25.30 -16.66 -5.26
N ASN A 57 23.97 -16.58 -5.28
CA ASN A 57 23.09 -17.21 -4.30
C ASN A 57 22.57 -18.58 -4.78
N TRP A 58 22.98 -19.06 -5.96
CA TRP A 58 22.49 -20.30 -6.55
C TRP A 58 23.33 -21.54 -6.19
N ASN A 59 24.49 -21.34 -5.58
CA ASN A 59 25.46 -22.41 -5.26
C ASN A 59 25.65 -22.62 -3.74
N GLU A 60 24.76 -22.08 -2.91
CA GLU A 60 24.60 -22.48 -1.50
C GLU A 60 23.57 -23.61 -1.38
#